data_AF-A0A399XZ04-F1
#
_entry.id   AF-A0A399XZ04-F1
#
_cell.length_a   1.000
_cell.length_b   1.000
_cell.length_c   1.000
_cell.angle_alpha   90.00
_cell.angle_beta   90.00
_cell.angle_gamma   90.00
#
_symmetry.space_group_name_H-M   'P 1'
#
loop_
_entity.id
_entity.type
_entity.pdbx_description
1 polymer ?
#
loop_
_entity_poly.entity_id
_entity_poly.type
_entity_poly.pdbx_seq_one_letter_code
_entity_poly.pdbx_strand_id
1 'polypeptide(L)'
;MDTEGRRLRLAAIFLGFLFIAVALGSGSIASAHQGGKAIPKVNISVAPHAAGPLTLAISARITDADSGTPVEGASVNFEAMMTDPHEMWTLPTPMTETAEPGVYSAIIKFSMAAEWKFIVRVDGANVQPATAEYKYRITFQGAEADPLAQGVTSTAGVQTPTRAQVKVAGSLGSGDVFPIASLAIHSLSAIVWVGLTVLLVFAASDDKSRRIGEDFREELLEKGSRWRGVAVAAGVVLVLTGIYNTIVIAPFKIAPTPDAMSNAMKVPFGGTYLAILGSKIVLMALLVVINRIPAKDPVHSARFALKADAVLLPLLLVAVVALRYVHVLSHVAQSVA
;
A
#
# COMPACT_ATOMS: atom_id res chain seq x y z
N MET A 1 37.52 30.23 5.35
CA MET A 1 36.39 29.35 5.01
C MET A 1 36.68 28.75 3.64
N ASP A 2 37.01 27.47 3.59
CA ASP A 2 37.69 26.85 2.45
C ASP A 2 36.73 26.52 1.29
N THR A 3 37.13 26.97 0.10
CA THR A 3 36.63 26.65 -1.23
C THR A 3 36.42 25.15 -1.53
N GLU A 4 37.17 24.25 -0.89
CA GLU A 4 36.96 22.79 -0.96
C GLU A 4 35.60 22.38 -0.41
N GLY A 5 35.19 22.97 0.71
CA GLY A 5 33.89 22.72 1.34
C GLY A 5 32.71 23.12 0.47
N ARG A 6 32.93 23.99 -0.53
CA ARG A 6 31.90 24.45 -1.48
C ARG A 6 31.80 23.56 -2.72
N ARG A 7 32.92 22.96 -3.18
CA ARG A 7 32.97 22.04 -4.34
C ARG A 7 32.41 20.65 -4.03
N LEU A 8 32.66 20.13 -2.81
CA LEU A 8 32.05 18.87 -2.32
C LEU A 8 30.53 18.94 -2.18
N ARG A 9 30.00 20.12 -1.80
CA ARG A 9 28.56 20.36 -1.70
C ARG A 9 27.86 20.32 -3.07
N LEU A 10 28.49 20.86 -4.12
CA LEU A 10 27.93 20.87 -5.48
C LEU A 10 28.00 19.50 -6.17
N ALA A 11 29.07 18.72 -5.93
CA ALA A 11 29.18 17.34 -6.44
C ALA A 11 28.11 16.40 -5.83
N ALA A 12 27.78 16.57 -4.53
CA ALA A 12 26.71 15.82 -3.86
C ALA A 12 25.31 16.15 -4.41
N ILE A 13 25.08 17.40 -4.84
CA ILE A 13 23.82 17.83 -5.46
C ILE A 13 23.67 17.21 -6.87
N PHE A 14 24.75 17.14 -7.65
CA PHE A 14 24.74 16.58 -9.01
C PHE A 14 24.61 15.04 -9.04
N LEU A 15 25.25 14.34 -8.09
CA LEU A 15 25.05 12.89 -7.87
C LEU A 15 23.63 12.56 -7.36
N GLY A 16 23.00 13.47 -6.62
CA GLY A 16 21.59 13.40 -6.23
C GLY A 16 20.63 13.44 -7.43
N PHE A 17 20.97 14.16 -8.50
CA PHE A 17 20.20 14.19 -9.74
C PHE A 17 20.40 12.93 -10.61
N LEU A 18 21.60 12.35 -10.61
CA LEU A 18 21.91 11.13 -11.38
C LEU A 18 21.21 9.88 -10.82
N PHE A 19 20.87 9.86 -9.53
CA PHE A 19 20.19 8.73 -8.87
C PHE A 19 18.66 8.73 -9.02
N ILE A 20 18.06 9.89 -9.37
CA ILE A 20 16.65 10.02 -9.78
C ILE A 20 16.35 9.11 -10.98
N ALA A 21 17.33 8.88 -11.87
CA ALA A 21 17.18 8.07 -13.06
C ALA A 21 17.13 6.54 -12.79
N VAL A 22 17.67 6.07 -11.65
CA VAL A 22 17.84 4.63 -11.38
C VAL A 22 16.67 4.04 -10.57
N ALA A 23 15.90 4.86 -9.85
CA ALA A 23 14.84 4.39 -8.96
C ALA A 23 13.42 4.40 -9.56
N LEU A 24 13.31 4.59 -10.89
CA LEU A 24 12.11 4.34 -11.71
C LEU A 24 11.72 2.84 -11.77
N GLY A 25 12.13 2.02 -10.81
CA GLY A 25 12.23 0.57 -10.97
C GLY A 25 11.34 -0.32 -10.10
N SER A 26 10.64 0.17 -9.06
CA SER A 26 9.82 -0.76 -8.26
C SER A 26 8.67 -0.13 -7.47
N GLY A 27 7.48 -0.20 -8.08
CA GLY A 27 6.26 -0.69 -7.43
C GLY A 27 5.67 0.16 -6.32
N SER A 28 4.96 1.21 -6.73
CA SER A 28 4.03 2.02 -5.95
C SER A 28 2.83 1.22 -5.44
N ILE A 29 2.54 1.29 -4.14
CA ILE A 29 1.15 1.40 -3.64
C ILE A 29 1.19 2.33 -2.42
N ALA A 30 0.89 3.61 -2.65
CA ALA A 30 0.27 4.51 -1.68
C ALA A 30 0.17 5.91 -2.28
N SER A 31 -0.96 6.19 -2.94
CA SER A 31 -1.52 7.53 -2.97
C SER A 31 -3.03 7.37 -2.93
N ALA A 32 -3.59 7.64 -1.74
CA ALA A 32 -5.01 7.70 -1.49
C ALA A 32 -5.58 8.87 -2.33
N HIS A 33 -6.48 8.53 -3.25
CA HIS A 33 -7.26 9.40 -4.13
C HIS A 33 -6.47 10.27 -5.14
N GLN A 34 -6.37 9.79 -6.39
CA GLN A 34 -6.07 10.69 -7.52
C GLN A 34 -7.15 11.77 -7.63
N GLY A 35 -6.83 13.00 -7.22
CA GLY A 35 -7.73 14.16 -7.38
C GLY A 35 -9.06 14.07 -6.62
N GLY A 36 -9.13 13.29 -5.53
CA GLY A 36 -10.37 13.08 -4.76
C GLY A 36 -11.32 12.03 -5.33
N LYS A 37 -10.92 11.31 -6.38
CA LYS A 37 -11.71 10.22 -6.96
C LYS A 37 -11.47 8.89 -6.22
N ALA A 38 -12.54 8.13 -6.01
CA ALA A 38 -12.49 6.79 -5.43
C ALA A 38 -11.69 5.83 -6.31
N ILE A 39 -10.94 4.91 -5.70
CA ILE A 39 -10.31 3.79 -6.40
C ILE A 39 -11.31 2.64 -6.39
N PRO A 40 -11.91 2.25 -7.53
CA PRO A 40 -13.02 1.30 -7.48
C PRO A 40 -12.53 -0.13 -7.15
N LYS A 41 -13.14 -0.73 -6.14
CA LYS A 41 -13.22 -2.17 -5.92
C LYS A 41 -14.59 -2.62 -6.43
N VAL A 42 -14.58 -3.57 -7.37
CA VAL A 42 -15.80 -4.10 -7.99
C VAL A 42 -16.11 -5.46 -7.40
N ASN A 43 -17.36 -5.72 -7.07
CA ASN A 43 -17.88 -7.05 -6.74
C ASN A 43 -19.09 -7.35 -7.62
N ILE A 44 -19.08 -8.46 -8.35
CA ILE A 44 -20.21 -8.87 -9.19
C ILE A 44 -21.05 -9.93 -8.48
N SER A 45 -22.36 -9.78 -8.52
CA SER A 45 -23.33 -10.82 -8.26
C SER A 45 -24.18 -11.10 -9.50
N VAL A 46 -24.62 -12.35 -9.62
CA VAL A 46 -25.32 -12.86 -10.79
C VAL A 46 -26.53 -13.63 -10.32
N ALA A 47 -27.70 -13.34 -10.87
CA ALA A 47 -28.94 -14.05 -10.56
C ALA A 47 -29.66 -14.45 -11.86
N PRO A 48 -30.37 -15.58 -11.87
CA PRO A 48 -31.29 -15.92 -12.96
C PRO A 48 -32.39 -14.84 -13.11
N HIS A 49 -32.80 -14.56 -14.34
CA HIS A 49 -33.88 -13.62 -14.63
C HIS A 49 -35.11 -14.33 -15.22
N ALA A 50 -36.31 -13.86 -14.88
CA ALA A 50 -37.57 -14.49 -15.29
C ALA A 50 -37.81 -14.49 -16.81
N ALA A 51 -37.13 -13.61 -17.56
CA ALA A 51 -37.25 -13.53 -19.02
C ALA A 51 -36.66 -14.74 -19.77
N GLY A 52 -35.94 -15.63 -19.10
CA GLY A 52 -35.53 -16.92 -19.66
C GLY A 52 -34.21 -17.43 -19.09
N PRO A 53 -33.86 -18.70 -19.38
CA PRO A 53 -32.76 -19.40 -18.71
C PRO A 53 -31.36 -18.90 -19.07
N LEU A 54 -31.22 -18.15 -20.17
CA LEU A 54 -29.98 -17.45 -20.57
C LEU A 54 -30.03 -15.95 -20.31
N THR A 55 -31.06 -15.48 -19.61
CA THR A 55 -31.16 -14.09 -19.20
C THR A 55 -30.75 -14.01 -17.74
N LEU A 56 -29.72 -13.21 -17.46
CA LEU A 56 -29.19 -13.04 -16.11
C LEU A 56 -29.34 -11.57 -15.69
N ALA A 57 -29.72 -11.37 -14.43
CA ALA A 57 -29.57 -10.09 -13.76
C ALA A 57 -28.15 -10.01 -13.21
N ILE A 58 -27.36 -9.08 -13.74
CA ILE A 58 -25.99 -8.83 -13.31
C ILE A 58 -26.01 -7.59 -12.44
N SER A 59 -25.47 -7.68 -11.23
CA SER A 59 -25.27 -6.54 -10.35
C SER A 59 -23.80 -6.35 -10.03
N ALA A 60 -23.32 -5.12 -10.09
CA ALA A 60 -21.96 -4.72 -9.74
C ALA A 60 -22.01 -3.74 -8.57
N ARG A 61 -21.43 -4.11 -7.43
CA ARG A 61 -21.19 -3.20 -6.32
C ARG A 61 -19.82 -2.55 -6.48
N ILE A 62 -19.80 -1.23 -6.51
CA ILE A 62 -18.60 -0.41 -6.61
C ILE A 62 -18.38 0.27 -5.26
N THR A 63 -17.27 -0.07 -4.61
CA THR A 63 -16.82 0.57 -3.37
C THR A 63 -15.46 1.20 -3.59
N ASP A 64 -15.14 2.27 -2.88
CA ASP A 64 -13.78 2.77 -2.79
C ASP A 64 -12.89 1.73 -2.09
N ALA A 65 -11.77 1.37 -2.71
CA ALA A 65 -10.89 0.31 -2.24
C ALA A 65 -10.21 0.67 -0.91
N ASP A 66 -9.99 1.97 -0.68
CA ASP A 66 -9.32 2.48 0.52
C ASP A 66 -10.32 2.62 1.68
N SER A 67 -11.48 3.25 1.46
CA SER A 67 -12.44 3.53 2.55
C SER A 67 -13.55 2.49 2.73
N GLY A 68 -13.81 1.64 1.72
CA GLY A 68 -14.97 0.76 1.67
C GLY A 68 -16.29 1.47 1.35
N THR A 69 -16.29 2.79 1.23
CA THR A 69 -17.51 3.59 0.98
C THR A 69 -18.08 3.28 -0.40
N PRO A 70 -19.42 3.14 -0.55
CA PRO A 70 -20.04 2.99 -1.87
C PRO A 70 -19.73 4.16 -2.81
N VAL A 71 -19.58 3.86 -4.10
CA VAL A 71 -19.30 4.87 -5.13
C VAL A 71 -20.56 5.10 -5.97
N GLU A 72 -21.22 6.23 -5.71
CA GLU A 72 -22.47 6.63 -6.38
C GLU A 72 -22.21 7.50 -7.62
N GLY A 73 -23.13 7.47 -8.58
CA GLY A 73 -23.09 8.30 -9.80
C GLY A 73 -21.96 7.96 -10.78
N ALA A 74 -21.41 6.74 -10.73
CA ALA A 74 -20.46 6.25 -11.71
C ALA A 74 -21.16 5.81 -13.00
N SER A 75 -20.47 5.96 -14.13
CA SER A 75 -20.82 5.30 -15.39
C SER A 75 -20.25 3.89 -15.39
N VAL A 76 -21.13 2.88 -15.33
CA VAL A 76 -20.74 1.47 -15.31
C VAL A 76 -21.24 0.79 -16.58
N ASN A 77 -20.34 0.12 -17.31
CA ASN A 77 -20.68 -0.69 -18.48
C ASN A 77 -20.27 -2.14 -18.26
N PHE A 78 -21.16 -3.06 -18.63
CA PHE A 78 -20.91 -4.49 -18.62
C PHE A 78 -20.72 -5.01 -20.05
N GLU A 79 -19.70 -5.83 -20.25
CA GLU A 79 -19.52 -6.63 -21.45
C GLU A 79 -19.08 -8.04 -21.05
N ALA A 80 -19.34 -9.03 -21.89
CA ALA A 80 -18.92 -10.40 -21.66
C ALA A 80 -18.31 -11.00 -22.92
N MET A 81 -17.25 -11.78 -22.74
CA MET A 81 -16.49 -12.43 -23.81
C MET A 81 -16.44 -13.94 -23.57
N MET A 82 -16.94 -14.72 -24.52
CA MET A 82 -16.77 -16.17 -24.57
C MET A 82 -15.56 -16.48 -25.44
N THR A 83 -14.72 -17.43 -25.05
CA THR A 83 -13.56 -17.88 -25.87
C THR A 83 -13.66 -19.32 -26.35
N ASP A 84 -14.57 -20.10 -25.77
CA ASP A 84 -14.78 -21.52 -26.05
C ASP A 84 -16.29 -21.80 -25.98
N PRO A 85 -16.92 -22.45 -26.99
CA PRO A 85 -16.32 -23.10 -28.15
C PRO A 85 -15.85 -22.19 -29.31
N HIS A 86 -16.16 -20.90 -29.27
CA HIS A 86 -15.69 -19.90 -30.23
C HIS A 86 -15.69 -18.52 -29.59
N GLU A 87 -15.04 -17.55 -30.22
CA GLU A 87 -15.01 -16.18 -29.70
C GLU A 87 -16.36 -15.49 -29.94
N MET A 88 -17.00 -15.03 -28.86
CA MET A 88 -18.21 -14.20 -28.91
C MET A 88 -18.13 -13.08 -27.91
N TRP A 89 -18.72 -11.94 -28.26
CA TRP A 89 -18.82 -10.77 -27.40
C TRP A 89 -20.27 -10.34 -27.27
N THR A 90 -20.68 -9.98 -26.05
CA THR A 90 -21.89 -9.18 -25.87
C THR A 90 -21.58 -7.73 -26.22
N LEU A 91 -22.60 -6.96 -26.63
CA LEU A 91 -22.45 -5.52 -26.74
C LEU A 91 -22.22 -4.90 -25.35
N PRO A 92 -21.38 -3.86 -25.22
CA PRO A 92 -21.29 -3.08 -24.00
C PRO A 92 -22.67 -2.57 -23.60
N THR A 93 -23.10 -2.94 -22.40
CA THR A 93 -24.42 -2.63 -21.87
C THR A 93 -24.26 -1.70 -20.67
N PRO A 94 -24.82 -0.48 -20.70
CA PRO A 94 -24.78 0.40 -19.55
C PRO A 94 -25.59 -0.21 -18.41
N MET A 95 -25.02 -0.18 -17.21
CA MET A 95 -25.67 -0.62 -15.98
C MET A 95 -26.32 0.58 -15.31
N THR A 96 -27.53 0.39 -14.79
CA THR A 96 -28.28 1.44 -14.10
C THR A 96 -28.03 1.36 -12.60
N GLU A 97 -27.72 2.49 -11.98
CA GLU A 97 -27.61 2.58 -10.52
C GLU A 97 -28.96 2.23 -9.87
N THR A 98 -28.90 1.40 -8.84
CA THR A 98 -30.09 0.92 -8.11
C THR A 98 -30.40 1.84 -6.92
N ALA A 99 -31.47 1.52 -6.18
CA ALA A 99 -31.76 2.21 -4.92
C ALA A 99 -30.74 1.92 -3.82
N GLU A 100 -29.93 0.87 -3.95
CA GLU A 100 -28.84 0.58 -3.03
C GLU A 100 -27.57 1.35 -3.44
N PRO A 101 -26.99 2.17 -2.54
CA PRO A 101 -25.82 3.00 -2.87
C PRO A 101 -24.65 2.22 -3.47
N GLY A 102 -24.12 2.71 -4.60
CA GLY A 102 -22.98 2.13 -5.30
C GLY A 102 -23.24 0.76 -5.94
N VAL A 103 -24.50 0.32 -6.06
CA VAL A 103 -24.87 -0.90 -6.76
C VAL A 103 -25.49 -0.56 -8.11
N TYR A 104 -24.95 -1.14 -9.17
CA TYR A 104 -25.40 -0.95 -10.55
C TYR A 104 -25.89 -2.29 -11.09
N SER A 105 -26.95 -2.28 -11.90
CA SER A 105 -27.54 -3.52 -12.44
C SER A 105 -27.84 -3.44 -13.94
N ALA A 106 -27.75 -4.58 -14.61
CA ALA A 106 -28.19 -4.76 -15.99
C ALA A 106 -28.75 -6.17 -16.19
N ILE A 107 -29.68 -6.29 -17.13
CA ILE A 107 -30.24 -7.59 -17.55
C ILE A 107 -29.58 -7.95 -18.87
N ILE A 108 -28.86 -9.07 -18.89
CA ILE A 108 -28.08 -9.52 -20.04
C ILE A 108 -28.62 -10.84 -20.54
N LYS A 109 -28.91 -10.91 -21.84
CA LYS A 109 -29.27 -12.15 -22.53
C LYS A 109 -28.04 -12.73 -23.22
N PHE A 110 -27.65 -13.92 -22.81
CA PHE A 110 -26.56 -14.67 -23.44
C PHE A 110 -27.10 -15.54 -24.58
N SER A 111 -26.26 -15.77 -25.59
CA SER A 111 -26.61 -16.59 -26.76
C SER A 111 -26.59 -18.09 -26.44
N MET A 112 -25.75 -18.52 -25.49
CA MET A 112 -25.61 -19.91 -25.08
C MET A 112 -25.00 -20.06 -23.69
N ALA A 113 -25.14 -21.26 -23.11
CA ALA A 113 -24.41 -21.66 -21.92
C ALA A 113 -22.97 -22.02 -22.29
N ALA A 114 -22.01 -21.37 -21.63
CA ALA A 114 -20.57 -21.54 -21.84
C ALA A 114 -19.79 -20.88 -20.69
N GLU A 115 -18.47 -20.91 -20.77
CA GLU A 115 -17.61 -20.08 -19.94
C GLU A 115 -17.48 -18.69 -20.55
N TRP A 116 -17.88 -17.67 -19.79
CA TRP A 116 -17.83 -16.27 -20.17
C TRP A 116 -16.86 -15.53 -19.26
N LYS A 117 -16.11 -14.60 -19.83
CA LYS A 117 -15.32 -13.60 -19.11
C LYS A 117 -16.14 -12.32 -19.03
N PHE A 118 -16.61 -11.98 -17.85
CA PHE A 118 -17.29 -10.73 -17.58
C PHE A 118 -16.27 -9.62 -17.40
N ILE A 119 -16.55 -8.47 -18.01
CA ILE A 119 -15.70 -7.29 -17.99
C ILE A 119 -16.61 -6.14 -17.58
N VAL A 120 -16.30 -5.52 -16.44
CA VAL A 120 -17.01 -4.33 -15.95
C VAL A 120 -16.08 -3.15 -16.05
N ARG A 121 -16.51 -2.13 -16.81
CA ARG A 121 -15.80 -0.86 -16.98
C ARG A 121 -16.49 0.19 -16.12
N VAL A 122 -15.72 0.84 -15.27
CA VAL A 122 -16.18 1.89 -14.36
C VAL A 122 -15.48 3.18 -14.74
N ASP A 123 -16.24 4.27 -14.87
CA ASP A 123 -15.71 5.62 -15.10
C ASP A 123 -16.63 6.65 -14.43
N GLY A 124 -16.18 7.89 -14.23
CA GLY A 124 -17.03 8.97 -13.74
C GLY A 124 -16.29 10.15 -13.12
N ALA A 125 -17.08 11.14 -12.68
CA ALA A 125 -16.54 12.32 -12.00
C ALA A 125 -15.93 11.97 -10.64
N ASN A 126 -16.51 11.02 -9.92
CA ASN A 126 -16.15 10.68 -8.53
C ASN A 126 -15.32 9.38 -8.41
N VAL A 127 -14.97 8.74 -9.52
CA VAL A 127 -14.30 7.42 -9.54
C VAL A 127 -13.21 7.39 -10.58
N GLN A 128 -12.10 6.73 -10.27
CA GLN A 128 -11.04 6.51 -11.24
C GLN A 128 -11.49 5.49 -12.30
N PRO A 129 -11.16 5.71 -13.58
CA PRO A 129 -11.44 4.72 -14.61
C PRO A 129 -10.80 3.38 -14.27
N ALA A 130 -11.58 2.30 -14.31
CA ALA A 130 -11.09 0.96 -14.03
C ALA A 130 -11.80 -0.11 -14.85
N THR A 131 -11.14 -1.24 -15.01
CA THR A 131 -11.70 -2.44 -15.62
C THR A 131 -11.53 -3.62 -14.67
N ALA A 132 -12.63 -4.31 -14.37
CA ALA A 132 -12.65 -5.52 -13.56
C ALA A 132 -13.01 -6.73 -14.43
N GLU A 133 -12.19 -7.78 -14.38
CA GLU A 133 -12.40 -9.01 -15.14
C GLU A 133 -12.75 -10.19 -14.21
N TYR A 134 -13.78 -10.97 -14.57
CA TYR A 134 -14.23 -12.16 -13.86
C TYR A 134 -14.46 -13.32 -14.82
N LYS A 135 -14.10 -14.53 -14.44
CA LYS A 135 -14.51 -15.74 -15.16
C LYS A 135 -15.80 -16.27 -14.55
N TYR A 136 -16.77 -16.58 -15.39
CA TYR A 136 -18.09 -17.03 -14.98
C TYR A 136 -18.60 -18.13 -15.92
N ARG A 137 -18.95 -19.28 -15.37
CA ARG A 137 -19.51 -20.39 -16.16
C ARG A 137 -21.03 -20.37 -16.07
N ILE A 138 -21.69 -20.17 -17.21
CA ILE A 138 -23.13 -20.31 -17.35
C ILE A 138 -23.41 -21.77 -17.68
N THR A 139 -24.10 -22.48 -16.80
CA THR A 139 -24.55 -23.86 -17.03
C THR A 139 -26.06 -23.92 -17.13
N PHE A 140 -26.56 -24.83 -17.94
CA PHE A 140 -27.95 -25.29 -17.85
C PHE A 140 -28.00 -26.43 -16.83
N GLN A 141 -28.86 -26.32 -15.80
CA GLN A 141 -29.43 -27.52 -15.21
C GLN A 141 -30.73 -27.83 -15.97
N GLY A 142 -30.57 -28.58 -17.05
CA GLY A 142 -31.65 -29.36 -17.65
C GLY A 142 -31.33 -30.81 -17.38
N ALA A 143 -32.27 -31.53 -16.77
CA ALA A 143 -32.16 -32.96 -16.50
C ALA A 143 -31.68 -33.71 -17.75
N GLU A 144 -30.81 -34.69 -17.53
CA GLU A 144 -30.61 -35.82 -18.43
C GLU A 144 -32.00 -36.25 -18.95
N ALA A 145 -32.20 -36.12 -20.27
CA ALA A 145 -33.53 -36.04 -20.85
C ALA A 145 -34.34 -37.33 -20.65
N ASP A 146 -35.38 -37.28 -19.82
CA ASP A 146 -36.59 -38.08 -20.04
C ASP A 146 -37.53 -37.23 -20.93
N PRO A 147 -37.76 -37.60 -22.20
CA PRO A 147 -38.58 -36.82 -23.14
C PRO A 147 -40.08 -36.74 -22.77
N LEU A 148 -40.52 -37.33 -21.64
CA LEU A 148 -41.92 -37.32 -21.20
C LEU A 148 -42.21 -36.41 -19.99
N ALA A 149 -41.21 -35.78 -19.38
CA ALA A 149 -41.43 -34.89 -18.24
C ALA A 149 -41.85 -33.47 -18.68
N GLN A 150 -43.14 -33.26 -18.95
CA GLN A 150 -43.72 -31.93 -19.06
C GLN A 150 -43.74 -31.24 -17.69
N GLY A 151 -42.75 -30.38 -17.46
CA GLY A 151 -42.65 -29.57 -16.24
C GLY A 151 -41.22 -29.25 -15.82
N VAL A 152 -40.34 -28.89 -16.75
CA VAL A 152 -38.94 -28.60 -16.43
C VAL A 152 -38.77 -27.11 -16.11
N THR A 153 -38.74 -26.76 -14.82
CA THR A 153 -38.17 -25.50 -14.35
C THR A 153 -36.65 -25.57 -14.49
N SER A 154 -36.11 -24.95 -15.54
CA SER A 154 -34.67 -24.82 -15.75
C SER A 154 -34.12 -23.78 -14.77
N THR A 155 -33.29 -24.23 -13.82
CA THR A 155 -32.61 -23.33 -12.88
C THR A 155 -31.16 -23.21 -13.35
N ALA A 156 -30.71 -22.00 -13.69
CA ALA A 156 -29.30 -21.78 -14.02
C ALA A 156 -28.47 -21.99 -12.75
N GLY A 157 -27.49 -22.91 -12.81
CA GLY A 157 -26.54 -23.09 -11.72
C GLY A 157 -25.55 -21.93 -11.71
N VAL A 158 -25.57 -21.11 -10.66
CA VAL A 158 -24.68 -19.95 -10.50
C VAL A 158 -23.44 -20.38 -9.73
N GLN A 159 -22.27 -20.40 -10.36
CA GLN A 159 -21.00 -20.50 -9.64
C GLN A 159 -20.57 -19.10 -9.16
N THR A 160 -20.15 -18.98 -7.90
CA THR A 160 -19.64 -17.72 -7.35
C THR A 160 -18.44 -17.24 -8.17
N PRO A 161 -18.44 -15.99 -8.66
CA PRO A 161 -17.36 -15.47 -9.48
C PRO A 161 -16.01 -15.54 -8.75
N THR A 162 -14.97 -15.97 -9.46
CA THR A 162 -13.59 -15.94 -8.95
C THR A 162 -13.14 -14.50 -8.70
N ARG A 163 -12.32 -14.25 -7.67
CA ARG A 163 -11.86 -12.91 -7.25
C ARG A 163 -11.41 -12.06 -8.46
N ALA A 164 -11.99 -10.86 -8.58
CA ALA A 164 -11.72 -9.92 -9.65
C ALA A 164 -10.24 -9.55 -9.74
N GLN A 165 -9.72 -9.46 -10.97
CA GLN A 165 -8.54 -8.64 -11.23
C GLN A 165 -9.04 -7.25 -11.63
N VAL A 166 -8.87 -6.27 -10.74
CA VAL A 166 -9.17 -4.86 -11.03
C VAL A 166 -7.91 -4.19 -11.55
N LYS A 167 -7.97 -3.70 -12.78
CA LYS A 167 -6.94 -2.83 -13.37
C LYS A 167 -7.47 -1.40 -13.31
N VAL A 168 -6.87 -0.59 -12.45
CA VAL A 168 -7.15 0.85 -12.37
C VAL A 168 -6.32 1.53 -13.45
N ALA A 169 -6.97 2.23 -14.37
CA ALA A 169 -6.30 2.98 -15.41
C ALA A 169 -5.85 4.33 -14.82
N GLY A 170 -4.69 4.34 -14.18
CA GLY A 170 -4.07 5.54 -13.64
C GLY A 170 -2.65 5.73 -14.16
N SER A 171 -2.37 6.90 -14.73
CA SER A 171 -1.01 7.44 -14.75
C SER A 171 -0.75 8.08 -13.38
N LEU A 172 0.47 7.98 -12.85
CA LEU A 172 0.84 8.68 -11.61
C LEU A 172 0.60 10.19 -11.82
N GLY A 173 -0.34 10.76 -11.06
CA GLY A 173 -0.63 12.19 -11.13
C GLY A 173 0.50 12.99 -10.50
N SER A 174 0.61 14.28 -10.86
CA SER A 174 1.59 15.19 -10.22
C SER A 174 1.41 15.29 -8.69
N GLY A 175 0.19 15.07 -8.20
CA GLY A 175 -0.12 14.98 -6.76
C GLY A 175 0.41 13.73 -6.07
N ASP A 176 0.66 12.63 -6.81
CA ASP A 176 1.18 11.37 -6.27
C ASP A 176 2.71 11.41 -6.12
N VAL A 177 3.36 12.30 -6.87
CA VAL A 177 4.83 12.41 -6.92
C VAL A 177 5.42 12.72 -5.55
N PHE A 178 4.84 13.67 -4.82
CA PHE A 178 5.40 14.13 -3.54
C PHE A 178 5.24 13.09 -2.41
N PRO A 179 4.06 12.47 -2.20
CA PRO A 179 3.90 11.35 -1.27
C PRO A 179 4.87 10.20 -1.54
N ILE A 180 4.99 9.78 -2.80
CA ILE A 180 5.91 8.71 -3.20
C ILE A 180 7.34 9.12 -2.92
N ALA A 181 7.72 10.37 -3.24
CA ALA A 181 9.05 10.90 -2.98
C ALA A 181 9.39 10.90 -1.48
N SER A 182 8.48 11.36 -0.63
CA SER A 182 8.70 11.34 0.82
C SER A 182 8.87 9.93 1.38
N LEU A 183 8.06 8.97 0.93
CA LEU A 183 8.17 7.57 1.36
C LEU A 183 9.51 6.94 0.95
N ALA A 184 9.97 7.24 -0.27
CA ALA A 184 11.26 6.79 -0.75
C ALA A 184 12.42 7.40 0.08
N ILE A 185 12.38 8.71 0.32
CA ILE A 185 13.39 9.41 1.14
C ILE A 185 13.41 8.83 2.56
N HIS A 186 12.26 8.49 3.13
CA HIS A 186 12.17 7.83 4.45
C HIS A 186 12.90 6.49 4.47
N SER A 187 12.61 5.60 3.52
CA SER A 187 13.21 4.26 3.46
C SER A 187 14.71 4.33 3.22
N LEU A 188 15.18 5.23 2.36
CA LEU A 188 16.61 5.40 2.11
C LEU A 188 17.34 5.91 3.34
N SER A 189 16.77 6.92 3.98
CA SER A 189 17.31 7.45 5.24
C SER A 189 17.37 6.36 6.32
N ALA A 190 16.40 5.42 6.32
CA ALA A 190 16.37 4.30 7.25
C ALA A 190 17.49 3.30 7.01
N ILE A 191 17.71 2.92 5.75
CA ILE A 191 18.77 1.99 5.38
C ILE A 191 20.14 2.57 5.74
N VAL A 192 20.39 3.84 5.37
CA VAL A 192 21.66 4.52 5.67
C VAL A 192 21.86 4.64 7.17
N TRP A 193 20.84 5.08 7.90
CA TRP A 193 20.92 5.24 9.34
C TRP A 193 21.14 3.90 10.06
N VAL A 194 20.32 2.87 9.80
CA VAL A 194 20.49 1.54 10.41
C VAL A 194 21.83 0.93 10.04
N GLY A 195 22.22 0.96 8.76
CA GLY A 195 23.46 0.38 8.29
C GLY A 195 24.69 1.00 8.95
N LEU A 196 24.75 2.33 9.02
CA LEU A 196 25.84 3.03 9.69
C LEU A 196 25.87 2.76 11.19
N THR A 197 24.72 2.79 11.86
CA THR A 197 24.68 2.53 13.30
C THR A 197 25.08 1.07 13.62
N VAL A 198 24.61 0.08 12.84
CA VAL A 198 25.03 -1.33 12.99
C VAL A 198 26.52 -1.49 12.75
N LEU A 199 27.07 -0.86 11.71
CA LEU A 199 28.51 -0.89 11.41
C LEU A 199 29.33 -0.30 12.56
N LEU A 200 28.90 0.84 13.10
CA LEU A 200 29.56 1.50 14.24
C LEU A 200 29.48 0.65 15.51
N VAL A 201 28.32 0.06 15.82
CA VAL A 201 28.13 -0.86 16.96
C VAL A 201 29.01 -2.10 16.81
N PHE A 202 29.07 -2.69 15.61
CA PHE A 202 29.89 -3.87 15.36
C PHE A 202 31.39 -3.58 15.49
N ALA A 203 31.87 -2.45 14.93
CA ALA A 203 33.26 -2.01 15.05
C ALA A 203 33.67 -1.71 16.50
N ALA A 204 32.71 -1.34 17.35
CA ALA A 204 32.93 -1.04 18.76
C ALA A 204 32.78 -2.23 19.72
N SER A 205 32.32 -3.40 19.24
CA SER A 205 32.11 -4.58 20.06
C SER A 205 33.42 -5.32 20.32
N ASP A 206 33.87 -5.35 21.58
CA ASP A 206 35.13 -6.00 21.98
C ASP A 206 35.24 -7.48 21.58
N ASP A 207 34.11 -8.21 21.60
CA ASP A 207 34.08 -9.66 21.33
C ASP A 207 34.08 -10.01 19.82
N LYS A 208 33.68 -9.07 18.96
CA LYS A 208 33.55 -9.26 17.50
C LYS A 208 34.60 -8.51 16.69
N SER A 209 35.38 -7.63 17.33
CA SER A 209 36.43 -6.85 16.69
C SER A 209 37.56 -7.72 16.12
N ARG A 210 37.73 -8.95 16.58
CA ARG A 210 38.75 -9.89 16.05
C ARG A 210 38.54 -10.27 14.58
N ARG A 211 37.34 -10.06 14.03
CA ARG A 211 37.01 -10.39 12.62
C ARG A 211 37.21 -9.22 11.66
N ILE A 212 37.47 -8.03 12.17
CA ILE A 212 37.71 -6.82 11.39
C ILE A 212 39.16 -6.44 11.59
N GLY A 213 39.89 -6.14 10.52
CA GLY A 213 41.28 -5.68 10.62
C GLY A 213 41.38 -4.45 11.52
N GLU A 214 42.39 -4.42 12.40
CA GLU A 214 42.60 -3.31 13.34
C GLU A 214 42.67 -1.96 12.61
N ASP A 215 43.34 -1.92 11.46
CA ASP A 215 43.45 -0.74 10.58
C ASP A 215 42.08 -0.19 10.15
N PHE A 216 41.16 -1.08 9.72
CA PHE A 216 39.82 -0.66 9.31
C PHE A 216 39.00 -0.16 10.49
N ARG A 217 39.15 -0.79 11.66
CA ARG A 217 38.48 -0.37 12.89
C ARG A 217 38.98 1.00 13.36
N GLU A 218 40.29 1.22 13.36
CA GLU A 218 40.87 2.52 13.69
C GLU A 218 40.44 3.59 12.70
N GLU A 219 40.49 3.31 11.40
CA GLU A 219 40.01 4.25 10.38
C GLU A 219 38.52 4.60 10.57
N LEU A 220 37.69 3.61 10.91
CA LEU A 220 36.25 3.81 11.10
C LEU A 220 35.93 4.58 12.39
N LEU A 221 36.71 4.38 13.45
CA LEU A 221 36.58 5.10 14.72
C LEU A 221 37.17 6.51 14.66
N GLU A 222 38.31 6.69 13.99
CA GLU A 222 38.98 7.97 13.76
C GLU A 222 38.13 8.87 12.86
N LYS A 223 37.63 8.32 11.74
CA LYS A 223 36.61 8.98 10.89
C LYS A 223 35.21 8.90 11.49
N GLY A 224 35.06 8.30 12.68
CA GLY A 224 33.78 8.04 13.34
C GLY A 224 32.97 9.31 13.59
N SER A 225 33.63 10.46 13.76
CA SER A 225 32.96 11.77 13.85
C SER A 225 32.19 12.13 12.57
N ARG A 226 32.73 11.81 11.38
CA ARG A 226 32.09 12.04 10.07
C ARG A 226 30.92 11.08 9.86
N TRP A 227 31.13 9.80 10.14
CA TRP A 227 30.07 8.78 10.01
C TRP A 227 28.91 9.00 10.98
N ARG A 228 29.19 9.46 12.20
CA ARG A 228 28.16 9.93 13.13
C ARG A 228 27.41 11.14 12.59
N GLY A 229 28.10 12.10 11.98
CA GLY A 229 27.47 13.23 11.30
C GLY A 229 26.49 12.80 10.21
N VAL A 230 26.89 11.82 9.38
CA VAL A 230 26.04 11.24 8.34
C VAL A 230 24.86 10.47 8.92
N ALA A 231 25.09 9.63 9.94
CA ALA A 231 24.03 8.91 10.63
C ALA A 231 23.01 9.90 11.24
N VAL A 232 23.46 10.94 11.92
CA VAL A 232 22.57 11.96 12.48
C VAL A 232 21.77 12.68 11.39
N ALA A 233 22.41 13.06 10.27
CA ALA A 233 21.72 13.68 9.14
C ALA A 233 20.65 12.75 8.55
N ALA A 234 20.98 11.48 8.31
CA ALA A 234 20.03 10.45 7.86
C ALA A 234 18.89 10.26 8.86
N GLY A 235 19.18 10.24 10.17
CA GLY A 235 18.18 10.17 11.23
C GLY A 235 17.21 11.35 11.21
N VAL A 236 17.70 12.58 11.00
CA VAL A 236 16.85 13.77 10.87
C VAL A 236 15.92 13.67 9.65
N VAL A 237 16.46 13.28 8.49
CA VAL A 237 15.65 13.10 7.28
C VAL A 237 14.60 12.01 7.49
N LEU A 238 14.94 10.93 8.20
CA LEU A 238 14.00 9.86 8.56
C LEU A 238 12.86 10.37 9.45
N VAL A 239 13.14 11.19 10.47
CA VAL A 239 12.10 11.78 11.32
C VAL A 239 11.17 12.67 10.49
N LEU A 240 11.73 13.58 9.69
CA LEU A 240 10.94 14.56 8.93
C LEU A 240 10.03 13.88 7.90
N THR A 241 10.57 12.94 7.13
CA THR A 241 9.77 12.16 6.18
C THR A 241 8.79 11.22 6.87
N GLY A 242 9.13 10.70 8.06
CA GLY A 242 8.23 9.88 8.86
C GLY A 242 7.00 10.64 9.33
N ILE A 243 7.20 11.88 9.81
CA ILE A 243 6.11 12.79 10.19
C ILE A 243 5.24 13.10 8.98
N TYR A 244 5.85 13.48 7.84
CA TYR A 244 5.10 13.74 6.61
C TYR A 244 4.28 12.52 6.18
N ASN A 245 4.89 11.33 6.11
CA ASN A 245 4.20 10.10 5.71
C ASN A 245 3.06 9.75 6.68
N THR A 246 3.21 10.03 7.97
CA THR A 246 2.15 9.83 8.97
C THR A 246 0.97 10.79 8.78
N ILE A 247 1.22 12.02 8.35
CA ILE A 247 0.17 13.03 8.15
C ILE A 247 -0.55 12.81 6.81
N VAL A 248 0.19 12.46 5.76
CA VAL A 248 -0.31 12.48 4.38
C VAL A 248 -0.61 11.10 3.81
N ILE A 249 0.13 10.07 4.25
CA ILE A 249 0.09 8.71 3.64
C ILE A 249 -0.50 7.68 4.60
N ALA A 250 -0.73 8.03 5.87
CA ALA A 250 -1.38 7.12 6.81
C ALA A 250 -2.80 6.78 6.33
N PRO A 251 -3.27 5.55 6.58
CA PRO A 251 -4.57 5.07 6.09
C PRO A 251 -5.74 5.75 6.81
N PHE A 252 -5.46 6.52 7.86
CA PHE A 252 -6.40 7.37 8.57
C PHE A 252 -5.71 8.70 8.91
N LYS A 253 -6.47 9.80 8.93
CA LYS A 253 -5.94 11.13 9.24
C LYS A 253 -5.45 11.19 10.69
N ILE A 254 -4.13 11.09 10.89
CA ILE A 254 -3.50 11.30 12.20
C ILE A 254 -3.20 12.79 12.34
N ALA A 255 -4.22 13.56 12.74
CA ALA A 255 -3.98 14.92 13.22
C ALA A 255 -3.60 14.85 14.72
N PRO A 256 -2.66 15.66 15.21
CA PRO A 256 -2.30 15.73 16.62
C PRO A 256 -3.37 16.49 17.43
N THR A 257 -4.62 16.06 17.29
CA THR A 257 -5.79 16.62 17.97
C THR A 257 -6.46 15.50 18.78
N PRO A 258 -7.05 15.81 19.94
CA PRO A 258 -7.75 14.80 20.75
C PRO A 258 -8.81 14.03 19.95
N ASP A 259 -9.56 14.73 19.09
CA ASP A 259 -10.63 14.12 18.29
C ASP A 259 -10.10 13.14 17.23
N ALA A 260 -9.01 13.47 16.53
CA ALA A 260 -8.41 12.57 15.56
C ALA A 260 -7.80 11.32 16.23
N MET A 261 -7.22 11.47 17.42
CA MET A 261 -6.73 10.33 18.21
C MET A 261 -7.90 9.45 18.68
N SER A 262 -9.00 10.04 19.16
CA SER A 262 -10.22 9.31 19.53
C SER A 262 -10.82 8.56 18.32
N ASN A 263 -10.84 9.18 17.14
CA ASN A 263 -11.35 8.56 15.93
C ASN A 263 -10.46 7.43 15.43
N ALA A 264 -9.13 7.56 15.53
CA ALA A 264 -8.21 6.47 15.22
C ALA A 264 -8.45 5.24 16.11
N MET A 265 -8.81 5.42 17.38
CA MET A 265 -9.17 4.31 18.29
C MET A 265 -10.42 3.53 17.85
N LYS A 266 -11.29 4.13 17.03
CA LYS A 266 -12.51 3.48 16.50
C LYS A 266 -12.23 2.60 15.28
N VAL A 267 -11.08 2.77 14.63
CA VAL A 267 -10.66 1.94 13.49
C VAL A 267 -10.12 0.60 14.02
N PRO A 268 -10.43 -0.54 13.38
CA PRO A 268 -9.82 -1.82 13.73
C PRO A 268 -8.29 -1.71 13.84
N PHE A 269 -7.75 -2.12 15.00
CA PHE A 269 -6.32 -2.02 15.36
C PHE A 269 -5.75 -0.61 15.49
N GLY A 270 -6.55 0.45 15.38
CA GLY A 270 -6.04 1.83 15.41
C GLY A 270 -5.37 2.20 16.74
N GLY A 271 -5.88 1.72 17.88
CA GLY A 271 -5.20 1.89 19.18
C GLY A 271 -3.84 1.21 19.26
N THR A 272 -3.75 -0.03 18.76
CA THR A 272 -2.47 -0.76 18.65
C THR A 272 -1.50 -0.04 17.73
N TYR A 273 -1.98 0.47 16.60
CA TYR A 273 -1.18 1.26 15.65
C TYR A 273 -0.59 2.50 16.32
N LEU A 274 -1.41 3.28 17.03
CA LEU A 274 -0.97 4.50 17.73
C LEU A 274 0.05 4.18 18.82
N ALA A 275 -0.14 3.11 19.59
CA ALA A 275 0.80 2.69 20.63
C ALA A 275 2.18 2.31 20.05
N ILE A 276 2.21 1.56 18.95
CA ILE A 276 3.46 1.18 18.27
C ILE A 276 4.14 2.39 17.65
N LEU A 277 3.38 3.27 17.00
CA LEU A 277 3.89 4.52 16.44
C LEU A 277 4.50 5.42 17.53
N GLY A 278 3.80 5.61 18.65
CA GLY A 278 4.31 6.36 19.80
C GLY A 278 5.60 5.76 20.35
N SER A 279 5.65 4.44 20.50
CA SER A 279 6.86 3.72 20.93
C SER A 279 8.04 3.95 19.98
N LYS A 280 7.80 3.90 18.66
CA LYS A 280 8.82 4.20 17.63
C LYS A 280 9.37 5.62 17.78
N ILE A 281 8.51 6.61 17.98
CA ILE A 281 8.91 8.02 18.15
C ILE A 281 9.77 8.19 19.42
N VAL A 282 9.35 7.60 20.54
CA VAL A 282 10.11 7.66 21.80
C VAL A 282 11.49 7.02 21.65
N LEU A 283 11.57 5.82 21.03
CA LEU A 283 12.85 5.14 20.79
C LEU A 283 13.79 5.98 19.90
N MET A 284 13.25 6.60 18.84
CA MET A 284 14.03 7.53 18.01
C MET A 284 14.51 8.75 18.77
N ALA A 285 13.68 9.35 19.61
CA ALA A 285 14.06 10.51 20.43
C ALA A 285 15.19 10.15 21.41
N LEU A 286 15.10 8.98 22.06
CA LEU A 286 16.14 8.47 22.95
C LEU A 286 17.47 8.26 22.22
N LEU A 287 17.44 7.67 21.02
CA LEU A 287 18.63 7.51 20.17
C LEU A 287 19.29 8.86 19.85
N VAL A 288 18.51 9.89 19.52
CA VAL A 288 19.04 11.23 19.24
C VAL A 288 19.63 11.86 20.51
N VAL A 289 18.92 11.80 21.65
CA VAL A 289 19.38 12.38 22.91
C VAL A 289 20.67 11.75 23.37
N ILE A 290 20.75 10.41 23.39
CA ILE A 290 21.93 9.67 23.84
C ILE A 290 23.15 9.97 22.97
N ASN A 291 22.97 10.06 21.65
CA ASN A 291 24.04 10.41 20.72
C ASN A 291 24.47 11.89 20.76
N ARG A 292 23.79 12.73 21.56
CA ARG A 292 24.09 14.16 21.73
C ARG A 292 24.60 14.53 23.11
N ILE A 293 24.69 13.60 24.07
CA ILE A 293 25.19 13.90 25.42
C ILE A 293 26.67 14.31 25.33
N PRO A 294 27.02 15.58 25.61
CA PRO A 294 28.41 16.01 25.65
C PRO A 294 29.09 15.34 26.84
N ALA A 295 30.24 14.72 26.62
CA ALA A 295 30.98 14.09 27.70
C ALA A 295 32.35 14.73 27.88
N LYS A 296 32.78 14.73 29.15
CA LYS A 296 34.14 15.12 29.54
C LYS A 296 35.20 14.20 28.95
N ASP A 297 34.85 12.93 28.68
CA ASP A 297 35.68 11.95 27.99
C ASP A 297 34.95 11.47 26.72
N PRO A 298 35.47 11.81 25.52
CA PRO A 298 34.85 11.43 24.25
C PRO A 298 34.83 9.92 24.00
N VAL A 299 35.77 9.16 24.56
CA VAL A 299 35.86 7.71 24.40
C VAL A 299 34.81 6.99 25.24
N HIS A 300 34.64 7.39 26.50
CA HIS A 300 33.60 6.83 27.36
C HIS A 300 32.18 7.12 26.85
N SER A 301 31.94 8.32 26.33
CA SER A 301 30.66 8.66 25.70
C SER A 301 30.38 7.89 24.43
N ALA A 302 31.41 7.74 23.58
CA ALA A 302 31.31 6.90 22.39
C ALA A 302 30.88 5.47 22.77
N ARG A 303 31.52 4.87 23.77
CA ARG A 303 31.19 3.51 24.23
C ARG A 303 29.79 3.43 24.83
N PHE A 304 29.37 4.42 25.61
CA PHE A 304 28.02 4.46 26.17
C PHE A 304 26.94 4.57 25.08
N ALA A 305 27.12 5.49 24.13
CA ALA A 305 26.20 5.66 23.01
C ALA A 305 26.09 4.37 22.18
N LEU A 306 27.21 3.71 21.91
CA LEU A 306 27.22 2.43 21.18
C LEU A 306 26.51 1.30 21.94
N LYS A 307 26.66 1.22 23.27
CA LYS A 307 25.92 0.26 24.10
C LYS A 307 24.42 0.53 24.12
N ALA A 308 24.03 1.80 24.19
CA ALA A 308 22.64 2.19 24.12
C ALA A 308 22.03 1.90 22.75
N ASP A 309 22.75 2.22 21.66
CA ASP A 309 22.33 1.93 20.29
C ASP A 309 22.13 0.42 20.09
N ALA A 310 22.99 -0.43 20.67
CA ALA A 310 22.85 -1.88 20.61
C ALA A 310 21.55 -2.42 21.24
N VAL A 311 20.95 -1.69 22.18
CA VAL A 311 19.67 -2.04 22.82
C VAL A 311 18.49 -1.38 22.10
N LEU A 312 18.63 -0.10 21.73
CA LEU A 312 17.55 0.70 21.16
C LEU A 312 17.26 0.35 19.69
N LEU A 313 18.29 -0.02 18.91
CA LEU A 313 18.11 -0.40 17.50
C LEU A 313 17.22 -1.63 17.31
N PRO A 314 17.44 -2.78 17.98
CA PRO A 314 16.56 -3.94 17.86
C PRO A 314 15.11 -3.61 18.23
N LEU A 315 14.89 -2.86 19.32
CA LEU A 315 13.56 -2.44 19.75
C LEU A 315 12.88 -1.56 18.69
N LEU A 316 13.63 -0.65 18.08
CA LEU A 316 13.11 0.20 17.00
C LEU A 316 12.75 -0.63 15.76
N LEU A 317 13.57 -1.61 15.39
CA LEU A 317 13.29 -2.52 14.28
C LEU A 317 12.03 -3.36 14.53
N VAL A 318 11.86 -3.89 15.74
CA VAL A 318 10.63 -4.58 16.16
C VAL A 318 9.42 -3.66 16.00
N ALA A 319 9.51 -2.41 16.48
CA ALA A 319 8.42 -1.44 16.34
C ALA A 319 8.10 -1.13 14.87
N VAL A 320 9.11 -1.01 13.99
CA VAL A 320 8.91 -0.77 12.55
C VAL A 320 8.20 -1.94 11.88
N VAL A 321 8.62 -3.18 12.16
CA VAL A 321 8.00 -4.39 11.59
C VAL A 321 6.56 -4.54 12.11
N ALA A 322 6.35 -4.34 13.42
CA ALA A 322 5.03 -4.40 14.03
C ALA A 322 4.09 -3.34 13.45
N LEU A 323 4.57 -2.11 13.22
CA LEU A 323 3.77 -1.03 12.63
C LEU A 323 3.34 -1.38 11.20
N ARG A 324 4.24 -1.96 10.40
CA ARG A 324 3.90 -2.43 9.04
C ARG A 324 2.87 -3.56 9.08
N TYR A 325 3.04 -4.51 9.98
CA TYR A 325 2.11 -5.63 10.12
C TYR A 325 0.71 -5.14 10.50
N VAL A 326 0.60 -4.27 11.51
CA VAL A 326 -0.68 -3.68 11.94
C VAL A 326 -1.30 -2.81 10.84
N HIS A 327 -0.49 -2.07 10.08
CA HIS A 327 -0.97 -1.31 8.92
C HIS A 327 -1.62 -2.21 7.86
N VAL A 328 -1.01 -3.36 7.55
CA VAL A 328 -1.59 -4.31 6.59
C VAL A 328 -2.87 -4.92 7.17
N LEU A 329 -2.89 -5.28 8.46
CA LEU A 329 -4.08 -5.82 9.10
C LEU A 329 -5.24 -4.82 9.14
N SER A 330 -4.99 -3.52 9.32
CA SER A 330 -6.06 -2.52 9.31
C SER A 330 -6.75 -2.44 7.95
N HIS A 331 -5.98 -2.54 6.85
CA HIS A 331 -6.54 -2.61 5.50
C HIS A 331 -7.33 -3.89 5.25
N VAL A 332 -6.82 -5.04 5.71
CA VAL A 332 -7.53 -6.32 5.57
C VAL A 332 -8.84 -6.29 6.36
N ALA A 333 -8.84 -5.80 7.60
CA ALA A 333 -10.04 -5.72 8.43
C ALA A 333 -11.11 -4.81 7.82
N GLN A 334 -10.73 -3.67 7.27
CA GLN A 334 -11.65 -2.79 6.54
C GLN A 334 -12.22 -3.44 5.28
N SER A 335 -11.47 -4.35 4.64
CA SER A 335 -11.91 -5.01 3.41
C SER A 335 -12.91 -6.16 3.62
N VAL A 336 -13.04 -6.65 4.86
CA VAL A 336 -13.87 -7.81 5.28
C VAL A 336 -15.10 -7.38 6.09
N ALA A 337 -15.05 -6.21 6.74
CA ALA A 337 -16.20 -5.58 7.39
C ALA A 337 -17.16 -4.97 6.35
#